data_AF-A0A931YV31-F1
#
_entry.id   AF-A0A931YV31-F1
#
_cell.length_a   1.000
_cell.length_b   1.000
_cell.length_c   1.000
_cell.angle_alpha   90.00
_cell.angle_beta   90.00
_cell.angle_gamma   90.00
#
_symmetry.space_group_name_H-M   'P 1'
#
loop_
_entity.id
_entity.type
_entity.pdbx_description
1 polymer ?
#
loop_
_entity_poly.entity_id
_entity_poly.type
_entity_poly.pdbx_seq_one_letter_code
_entity_poly.pdbx_strand_id
1 'polypeptide(L)'
;MRRATVIATLAALVLVAAGGPAAAQSVTTLAELIKRHDSAACEGCHDTVHKEWRSSYHARSIVQSLGSLRAYIAALETERKVAPDKTQMLKCLDCHAPMVNDGTEAVMKEIVGLVKTATGDRDEARKKAAVDTLANLSVNCTGCHTVKGTGNPLGAPPPDMRYGTTGSAAPHPTMASPVMSSSVMCSQCHALWYAKDGEFLYCTTIFESHQNAYRGAGGTQSCQDCHMKARGHTFPGAHNQELVKQGLSLSMEAVGFKEIAGPGKYAPRAMVTIDVGNLAGHRIPDG
;
A
#
# COMPACT_ATOMS: atom_id res chain seq x y z
N MET A 1 -16.94 -24.42 71.16
CA MET A 1 -17.40 -24.85 69.81
C MET A 1 -17.42 -23.62 68.90
N ARG A 2 -16.34 -23.37 68.15
CA ARG A 2 -16.23 -22.23 67.21
C ARG A 2 -16.75 -22.68 65.84
N ARG A 3 -17.83 -22.06 65.36
CA ARG A 3 -18.41 -22.32 64.03
C ARG A 3 -17.54 -21.66 62.97
N ALA A 4 -16.99 -22.45 62.06
CA ALA A 4 -16.28 -21.99 60.88
C ALA A 4 -17.30 -21.62 59.80
N THR A 5 -17.33 -20.36 59.39
CA THR A 5 -18.14 -19.88 58.27
C THR A 5 -17.31 -20.06 56.99
N VAL A 6 -17.66 -21.06 56.18
CA VAL A 6 -17.09 -21.26 54.85
C VAL A 6 -17.79 -20.30 53.90
N ILE A 7 -17.08 -19.28 53.42
CA ILE A 7 -17.53 -18.37 52.37
C ILE A 7 -17.25 -19.08 51.03
N ALA A 8 -18.29 -19.59 50.39
CA ALA A 8 -18.22 -20.14 49.04
C ALA A 8 -18.27 -18.99 48.02
N THR A 9 -17.13 -18.66 47.43
CA THR A 9 -17.03 -17.73 46.30
C THR A 9 -17.55 -18.42 45.03
N LEU A 10 -18.75 -18.06 44.58
CA LEU A 10 -19.24 -18.41 43.25
C LEU A 10 -18.45 -17.61 42.20
N ALA A 11 -17.56 -18.28 41.48
CA ALA A 11 -16.97 -17.74 40.25
C ALA A 11 -18.00 -17.92 39.11
N ALA A 12 -18.72 -16.85 38.79
CA ALA A 12 -19.55 -16.80 37.59
C ALA A 12 -18.63 -16.65 36.36
N LEU A 13 -18.44 -17.76 35.65
CA LEU A 13 -17.80 -17.75 34.33
C LEU A 13 -18.78 -17.13 33.33
N VAL A 14 -18.63 -15.83 33.08
CA VAL A 14 -19.31 -15.16 31.97
C VAL A 14 -18.63 -15.64 30.68
N LEU A 15 -19.26 -16.57 29.97
CA LEU A 15 -18.93 -16.84 28.57
C LEU A 15 -19.29 -15.58 27.77
N VAL A 16 -18.29 -14.73 27.51
CA VAL A 16 -18.39 -13.72 26.47
C VAL A 16 -18.33 -14.46 25.14
N ALA A 17 -19.47 -14.54 24.45
CA ALA A 17 -19.52 -14.97 23.07
C ALA A 17 -18.67 -14.00 22.23
N ALA A 18 -17.50 -14.46 21.80
CA ALA A 18 -16.56 -13.70 20.97
C ALA A 18 -17.06 -13.62 19.51
N GLY A 19 -18.20 -12.96 19.29
CA GLY A 19 -18.57 -12.41 17.99
C GLY A 19 -18.19 -10.94 17.96
N GLY A 20 -16.93 -10.63 17.61
CA GLY A 20 -16.45 -9.24 17.60
C GLY A 20 -17.20 -8.36 16.57
N PRO A 21 -17.24 -7.03 16.78
CA PRO A 21 -17.92 -6.07 15.89
C PRO A 21 -17.45 -6.08 14.42
N ALA A 22 -16.29 -6.67 14.13
CA ALA A 22 -15.73 -6.78 12.78
C ALA A 22 -16.52 -7.74 11.86
N ALA A 23 -17.12 -8.81 12.39
CA ALA A 23 -17.91 -9.76 11.59
C ALA A 23 -19.25 -9.15 11.13
N ALA A 24 -19.79 -8.20 11.89
CA ALA A 24 -21.08 -7.54 11.60
C ALA A 24 -20.97 -6.43 10.52
N GLN A 25 -19.76 -6.04 10.11
CA GLN A 25 -19.54 -4.93 9.18
C GLN A 25 -19.08 -5.38 7.79
N SER A 26 -18.89 -6.68 7.55
CA SER A 26 -18.38 -7.18 6.27
C SER A 26 -19.44 -7.18 5.16
N VAL A 27 -19.06 -6.81 3.92
CA VAL A 27 -19.92 -6.86 2.73
C VAL A 27 -19.81 -8.20 2.00
N THR A 28 -20.91 -8.68 1.44
CA THR A 28 -20.98 -10.03 0.84
C THR A 28 -20.86 -10.03 -0.69
N THR A 29 -21.00 -8.87 -1.33
CA THR A 29 -20.90 -8.73 -2.80
C THR A 29 -19.88 -7.67 -3.20
N LEU A 30 -19.24 -7.85 -4.36
CA LEU A 30 -18.30 -6.85 -4.88
C LEU A 30 -19.00 -5.53 -5.19
N ALA A 31 -20.23 -5.57 -5.71
CA ALA A 31 -21.00 -4.37 -5.99
C ALA A 31 -21.26 -3.51 -4.73
N GLU A 32 -21.59 -4.16 -3.62
CA GLU A 32 -21.75 -3.47 -2.33
C GLU A 32 -20.42 -2.89 -1.83
N LEU A 33 -19.32 -3.64 -1.98
CA LEU A 33 -17.98 -3.15 -1.64
C LEU A 33 -17.62 -1.89 -2.45
N ILE A 34 -17.76 -1.96 -3.77
CA ILE A 34 -17.47 -0.83 -4.66
C ILE A 34 -18.32 0.38 -4.27
N LYS A 35 -19.63 0.19 -4.05
CA LYS A 35 -20.53 1.28 -3.66
C LYS A 35 -20.13 1.91 -2.32
N ARG A 36 -19.74 1.11 -1.33
CA ARG A 36 -19.32 1.60 -0.01
C ARG A 36 -18.06 2.47 -0.08
N HIS A 37 -17.15 2.11 -0.98
CA HIS A 37 -15.84 2.73 -1.11
C HIS A 37 -15.70 3.62 -2.35
N ASP A 38 -16.81 4.01 -2.97
CA ASP A 38 -16.80 4.80 -4.20
C ASP A 38 -16.18 6.19 -3.96
N SER A 39 -15.13 6.50 -4.72
CA SER A 39 -14.43 7.78 -4.64
C SER A 39 -15.14 8.90 -5.38
N ALA A 40 -16.09 8.58 -6.29
CA ALA A 40 -16.92 9.59 -6.93
C ALA A 40 -17.78 10.36 -5.92
N ALA A 41 -18.10 9.78 -4.76
CA ALA A 41 -18.77 10.46 -3.66
C ALA A 41 -17.93 11.59 -3.03
N CYS A 42 -16.62 11.64 -3.28
CA CYS A 42 -15.73 12.69 -2.81
C CYS A 42 -15.62 13.86 -3.82
N GLU A 43 -16.02 13.64 -5.07
CA GLU A 43 -16.09 14.67 -6.10
C GLU A 43 -17.20 15.69 -5.76
N GLY A 44 -17.03 16.94 -6.19
CA GLY A 44 -17.86 18.11 -5.86
C GLY A 44 -17.43 18.85 -4.60
N CYS A 45 -16.91 18.16 -3.58
CA CYS A 45 -16.37 18.78 -2.37
C CYS A 45 -14.83 18.76 -2.33
N HIS A 46 -14.20 17.75 -2.94
CA HIS A 46 -12.74 17.56 -2.95
C HIS A 46 -12.17 17.44 -4.37
N ASP A 47 -12.66 18.25 -5.31
CA ASP A 47 -12.32 18.14 -6.75
C ASP A 47 -10.83 18.13 -7.05
N THR A 48 -10.07 19.06 -6.45
CA THR A 48 -8.61 19.13 -6.65
C THR A 48 -7.94 17.85 -6.20
N VAL A 49 -8.25 17.38 -4.98
CA VAL A 49 -7.67 16.16 -4.40
C VAL A 49 -8.08 14.94 -5.20
N HIS A 50 -9.35 14.84 -5.62
CA HIS A 50 -9.84 13.74 -6.42
C HIS A 50 -9.15 13.69 -7.79
N LYS A 51 -8.96 14.84 -8.45
CA LYS A 51 -8.24 14.94 -9.72
C LYS A 51 -6.77 14.52 -9.58
N GLU A 52 -6.09 15.00 -8.53
CA GLU A 52 -4.71 14.61 -8.22
C GLU A 52 -4.60 13.10 -8.01
N TRP A 53 -5.44 12.53 -7.12
CA TRP A 53 -5.48 11.11 -6.84
C TRP A 53 -5.74 10.28 -8.09
N ARG A 54 -6.74 10.66 -8.90
CA ARG A 54 -7.09 9.93 -10.13
C ARG A 54 -5.93 9.87 -11.13
N SER A 55 -5.03 10.85 -11.11
CA SER A 55 -3.81 10.85 -11.94
C SER A 55 -2.69 9.95 -11.40
N SER A 56 -2.73 9.60 -10.11
CA SER A 56 -1.70 8.82 -9.42
C SER A 56 -1.68 7.33 -9.79
N TYR A 57 -0.60 6.65 -9.43
CA TYR A 57 -0.53 5.19 -9.51
C TYR A 57 -1.36 4.49 -8.42
N HIS A 58 -1.65 5.16 -7.30
CA HIS A 58 -2.55 4.63 -6.27
C HIS A 58 -3.97 4.40 -6.82
N ALA A 59 -4.50 5.32 -7.63
CA ALA A 59 -5.80 5.14 -8.29
C ALA A 59 -5.83 3.99 -9.32
N ARG A 60 -4.65 3.51 -9.75
CA ARG A 60 -4.50 2.44 -10.75
C ARG A 60 -3.86 1.18 -10.15
N SER A 61 -3.79 1.08 -8.82
CA SER A 61 -2.97 0.09 -8.11
C SER A 61 -3.33 -1.36 -8.44
N ILE A 62 -4.61 -1.69 -8.65
CA ILE A 62 -5.00 -3.07 -8.99
C ILE A 62 -4.79 -3.36 -10.49
N VAL A 63 -5.17 -2.41 -11.35
CA VAL A 63 -5.14 -2.60 -12.82
C VAL A 63 -3.70 -2.68 -13.34
N GLN A 64 -2.77 -1.94 -12.73
CA GLN A 64 -1.34 -2.03 -13.04
C GLN A 64 -0.72 -3.34 -12.53
N SER A 65 -1.37 -4.03 -11.59
CA SER A 65 -0.86 -5.26 -10.97
C SER A 65 -1.52 -6.54 -11.47
N LEU A 66 -2.39 -6.48 -12.49
CA LEU A 66 -3.14 -7.65 -12.98
C LEU A 66 -2.25 -8.81 -13.40
N GLY A 67 -1.12 -8.53 -14.07
CA GLY A 67 -0.16 -9.56 -14.47
C GLY A 67 0.43 -10.29 -13.27
N SER A 68 0.91 -9.54 -12.27
CA SER A 68 1.48 -10.10 -11.03
C SER A 68 0.43 -10.85 -10.20
N LEU A 69 -0.79 -10.30 -10.08
CA LEU A 69 -1.91 -10.98 -9.42
C LEU A 69 -2.25 -12.30 -10.12
N ARG A 70 -2.29 -12.30 -11.46
CA ARG A 70 -2.57 -13.51 -12.25
C ARG A 70 -1.48 -14.57 -12.07
N ALA A 71 -0.21 -14.17 -12.04
CA ALA A 71 0.92 -15.05 -11.79
C ALA A 71 0.87 -15.64 -10.38
N TYR A 72 0.58 -14.79 -9.38
CA TYR A 72 0.43 -15.23 -7.99
C TYR A 72 -0.71 -16.24 -7.82
N ILE A 73 -1.89 -15.95 -8.38
CA ILE A 73 -3.03 -16.88 -8.39
C ILE A 73 -2.64 -18.21 -9.05
N ALA A 74 -1.89 -18.16 -10.17
CA ALA A 74 -1.40 -19.38 -10.82
C ALA A 74 -0.52 -20.20 -9.87
N ALA A 75 0.48 -19.56 -9.26
CA ALA A 75 1.41 -20.23 -8.34
C ALA A 75 0.69 -20.86 -7.12
N LEU A 76 -0.33 -20.18 -6.57
CA LEU A 76 -1.17 -20.75 -5.52
C LEU A 76 -1.84 -22.06 -5.95
N GLU A 77 -2.44 -22.06 -7.14
CA GLU A 77 -3.21 -23.21 -7.64
C GLU A 77 -2.31 -24.34 -8.16
N THR A 78 -1.21 -24.01 -8.83
CA THR A 78 -0.38 -24.99 -9.53
C THR A 78 0.79 -25.48 -8.71
N GLU A 79 1.47 -24.60 -7.96
CA GLU A 79 2.68 -24.94 -7.23
C GLU A 79 2.38 -25.23 -5.76
N ARG A 80 1.68 -24.32 -5.08
CA ARG A 80 1.36 -24.46 -3.65
C ARG A 80 0.14 -25.35 -3.38
N LYS A 81 -0.68 -25.61 -4.41
CA LYS A 81 -1.91 -26.42 -4.31
C LYS A 81 -2.89 -25.92 -3.23
N VAL A 82 -2.98 -24.61 -3.07
CA VAL A 82 -3.91 -23.94 -2.14
C VAL A 82 -4.89 -23.07 -2.91
N ALA A 83 -6.08 -22.86 -2.35
CA ALA A 83 -7.05 -21.96 -2.94
C ALA A 83 -6.56 -20.49 -2.83
N PRO A 84 -6.81 -19.65 -3.84
CA PRO A 84 -6.61 -18.20 -3.75
C PRO A 84 -7.73 -17.56 -2.90
N ASP A 85 -7.79 -17.95 -1.63
CA ASP A 85 -8.77 -17.46 -0.66
C ASP A 85 -8.45 -16.02 -0.19
N LYS A 86 -9.31 -15.44 0.67
CA LYS A 86 -9.09 -14.10 1.23
C LYS A 86 -7.76 -13.98 1.94
N THR A 87 -7.31 -15.00 2.66
CA THR A 87 -6.03 -14.94 3.39
C THR A 87 -4.86 -14.82 2.42
N GLN A 88 -4.84 -15.61 1.35
CA GLN A 88 -3.78 -15.54 0.35
C GLN A 88 -3.86 -14.26 -0.47
N MET A 89 -5.04 -13.87 -0.92
CA MET A 89 -5.19 -12.69 -1.78
C MET A 89 -4.93 -11.37 -1.05
N LEU A 90 -5.17 -11.29 0.26
CA LEU A 90 -4.81 -10.12 1.06
C LEU A 90 -3.30 -9.84 1.06
N LYS A 91 -2.44 -10.82 0.76
CA LYS A 91 -0.99 -10.61 0.61
C LYS A 91 -0.65 -9.61 -0.49
N CYS A 92 -1.53 -9.46 -1.48
CA CYS A 92 -1.41 -8.44 -2.51
C CYS A 92 -2.42 -7.30 -2.28
N LEU A 93 -3.66 -7.66 -1.97
CA LEU A 93 -4.78 -6.71 -2.01
C LEU A 93 -4.92 -5.87 -0.73
N ASP A 94 -4.27 -6.24 0.38
CA ASP A 94 -4.20 -5.37 1.56
C ASP A 94 -3.47 -4.04 1.26
N CYS A 95 -2.59 -4.05 0.25
CA CYS A 95 -1.88 -2.88 -0.25
C CYS A 95 -2.44 -2.35 -1.57
N HIS A 96 -2.82 -3.24 -2.51
CA HIS A 96 -3.24 -2.82 -3.85
C HIS A 96 -4.73 -2.47 -3.97
N ALA A 97 -5.56 -2.87 -3.01
CA ALA A 97 -6.98 -2.56 -2.95
C ALA A 97 -7.48 -2.67 -1.49
N PRO A 98 -6.95 -1.86 -0.55
CA PRO A 98 -7.13 -2.09 0.89
C PRO A 98 -8.59 -2.24 1.33
N MET A 99 -9.55 -1.65 0.61
CA MET A 99 -10.98 -1.79 0.88
C MET A 99 -11.46 -3.25 0.92
N VAL A 100 -10.80 -4.18 0.23
CA VAL A 100 -11.23 -5.59 0.21
C VAL A 100 -11.19 -6.26 1.58
N ASN A 101 -10.53 -5.65 2.57
CA ASN A 101 -10.61 -6.09 3.96
C ASN A 101 -12.04 -6.13 4.49
N ASP A 102 -12.92 -5.25 4.02
CA ASP A 102 -14.34 -5.20 4.37
C ASP A 102 -15.15 -6.29 3.64
N GLY A 103 -14.63 -6.89 2.57
CA GLY A 103 -15.34 -7.91 1.80
C GLY A 103 -15.23 -9.31 2.41
N THR A 104 -16.24 -10.15 2.25
CA THR A 104 -16.16 -11.58 2.65
C THR A 104 -15.32 -12.41 1.68
N GLU A 105 -15.11 -13.68 2.00
CA GLU A 105 -14.52 -14.69 1.10
C GLU A 105 -15.22 -14.74 -0.27
N ALA A 106 -16.54 -14.53 -0.32
CA ALA A 106 -17.30 -14.51 -1.57
C ALA A 106 -16.86 -13.36 -2.49
N VAL A 107 -16.68 -12.16 -1.91
CA VAL A 107 -16.15 -11.00 -2.63
C VAL A 107 -14.76 -11.29 -3.17
N MET A 108 -13.91 -11.95 -2.37
CA MET A 108 -12.56 -12.30 -2.83
C MET A 108 -12.59 -13.25 -4.03
N LYS A 109 -13.44 -14.29 -3.98
CA LYS A 109 -13.60 -15.23 -5.11
C LYS A 109 -14.07 -14.53 -6.38
N GLU A 110 -14.96 -13.55 -6.26
CA GLU A 110 -15.38 -12.71 -7.39
C GLU A 110 -14.21 -11.91 -7.98
N ILE A 111 -13.39 -11.27 -7.13
CA ILE A 111 -12.18 -10.55 -7.55
C ILE A 111 -11.20 -11.48 -8.26
N VAL A 112 -10.93 -12.68 -7.72
CA VAL A 112 -10.06 -13.68 -8.36
C VAL A 112 -10.58 -14.08 -9.74
N GLY A 113 -11.90 -14.31 -9.87
CA GLY A 113 -12.54 -14.60 -11.15
C GLY A 113 -12.37 -13.47 -12.17
N LEU A 114 -12.53 -12.23 -11.73
CA LEU A 114 -12.31 -11.04 -12.56
C LEU A 114 -10.86 -10.90 -12.99
N VAL A 115 -9.87 -11.15 -12.12
CA VAL A 115 -8.44 -11.11 -12.48
C VAL A 115 -8.12 -12.15 -13.56
N LYS A 116 -8.64 -13.39 -13.42
CA LYS A 116 -8.46 -14.44 -14.43
C LYS A 116 -9.10 -14.04 -15.77
N THR A 117 -10.30 -13.45 -15.73
CA THR A 117 -11.01 -12.98 -16.92
C THR A 117 -10.23 -11.85 -17.61
N ALA A 118 -9.84 -10.82 -16.85
CA ALA A 118 -9.13 -9.64 -17.33
C ALA A 118 -7.79 -9.98 -18.02
N THR A 119 -7.13 -11.07 -17.64
CA THR A 119 -5.80 -11.44 -18.13
C THR A 119 -5.79 -12.65 -19.08
N GLY A 120 -6.84 -13.47 -19.08
CA GLY A 120 -6.83 -14.78 -19.73
C GLY A 120 -8.04 -15.13 -20.58
N ASP A 121 -9.12 -14.32 -20.60
CA ASP A 121 -10.27 -14.60 -21.45
C ASP A 121 -9.94 -14.36 -22.94
N ARG A 122 -10.61 -15.07 -23.85
CA ARG A 122 -10.43 -14.89 -25.30
C ARG A 122 -11.32 -13.77 -25.85
N ASP A 123 -12.39 -13.43 -25.14
CA ASP A 123 -13.30 -12.35 -25.49
C ASP A 123 -12.79 -11.02 -24.94
N GLU A 124 -12.42 -10.11 -25.84
CA GLU A 124 -11.91 -8.78 -25.49
C GLU A 124 -12.96 -7.89 -24.80
N ALA A 125 -14.25 -8.08 -25.08
CA ALA A 125 -15.30 -7.33 -24.39
C ALA A 125 -15.41 -7.78 -22.92
N ARG A 126 -15.28 -9.08 -22.65
CA ARG A 126 -15.26 -9.61 -21.28
C ARG A 126 -14.02 -9.18 -20.52
N LYS A 127 -12.84 -9.22 -21.16
CA LYS A 127 -11.60 -8.68 -20.59
C LYS A 127 -11.78 -7.23 -20.18
N LYS A 128 -12.27 -6.39 -21.11
CA LYS A 128 -12.50 -4.98 -20.84
C LYS A 128 -13.48 -4.77 -19.69
N ALA A 129 -14.61 -5.46 -19.69
CA ALA A 129 -15.59 -5.36 -18.60
C ALA A 129 -15.00 -5.78 -17.24
N ALA A 130 -14.16 -6.81 -17.20
CA ALA A 130 -13.47 -7.23 -15.98
C ALA A 130 -12.45 -6.18 -15.51
N VAL A 131 -11.66 -5.62 -16.42
CA VAL A 131 -10.72 -4.53 -16.12
C VAL A 131 -11.47 -3.29 -15.61
N ASP A 132 -12.55 -2.89 -16.27
CA ASP A 132 -13.35 -1.72 -15.89
C ASP A 132 -14.00 -1.92 -14.50
N THR A 133 -14.44 -3.14 -14.19
CA THR A 133 -14.96 -3.49 -12.86
C THR A 133 -13.85 -3.40 -11.81
N LEU A 134 -12.70 -4.05 -12.07
CA LEU A 134 -11.55 -4.03 -11.16
C LEU A 134 -10.99 -2.63 -10.96
N ALA A 135 -11.07 -1.72 -11.94
CA ALA A 135 -10.60 -0.35 -11.81
C ALA A 135 -11.28 0.46 -10.68
N ASN A 136 -12.45 0.02 -10.20
CA ASN A 136 -13.11 0.61 -9.03
C ASN A 136 -12.46 0.19 -7.70
N LEU A 137 -11.61 -0.83 -7.72
CA LEU A 137 -10.78 -1.26 -6.61
C LEU A 137 -9.39 -0.65 -6.77
N SER A 138 -8.92 0.06 -5.76
CA SER A 138 -7.63 0.73 -5.79
C SER A 138 -7.23 1.21 -4.40
N VAL A 139 -6.04 1.79 -4.28
CA VAL A 139 -5.70 2.61 -3.11
C VAL A 139 -6.44 3.94 -3.28
N ASN A 140 -7.69 3.95 -2.83
CA ASN A 140 -8.62 5.06 -3.02
C ASN A 140 -8.83 5.89 -1.74
N CYS A 141 -9.70 6.91 -1.79
CA CYS A 141 -9.94 7.83 -0.68
C CYS A 141 -10.24 7.09 0.63
N THR A 142 -11.18 6.14 0.60
CA THR A 142 -11.56 5.35 1.78
C THR A 142 -10.52 4.29 2.14
N GLY A 143 -9.72 3.83 1.17
CA GLY A 143 -8.57 2.96 1.44
C GLY A 143 -7.60 3.60 2.44
N CYS A 144 -7.22 4.86 2.20
CA CYS A 144 -6.32 5.60 3.09
C CYS A 144 -7.05 6.25 4.27
N HIS A 145 -8.16 6.95 4.03
CA HIS A 145 -8.86 7.74 5.04
C HIS A 145 -9.87 6.95 5.87
N THR A 146 -10.10 5.67 5.60
CA THR A 146 -10.95 4.82 6.43
C THR A 146 -10.19 3.58 6.81
N VAL A 147 -9.99 2.65 5.89
CA VAL A 147 -9.48 1.30 6.18
C VAL A 147 -8.10 1.32 6.82
N LYS A 148 -7.17 2.11 6.28
CA LYS A 148 -5.81 2.30 6.82
C LYS A 148 -5.69 3.53 7.74
N GLY A 149 -6.78 4.27 7.95
CA GLY A 149 -6.77 5.60 8.58
C GLY A 149 -6.32 5.61 10.04
N THR A 150 -6.46 4.50 10.75
CA THR A 150 -6.07 4.37 12.17
C THR A 150 -4.67 3.79 12.35
N GLY A 151 -4.10 3.15 11.33
CA GLY A 151 -2.88 2.33 11.47
C GLY A 151 -3.05 1.08 12.33
N ASN A 152 -4.27 0.75 12.78
CA ASN A 152 -4.52 -0.39 13.65
C ASN A 152 -4.85 -1.64 12.81
N PRO A 153 -3.99 -2.66 12.77
CA PRO A 153 -4.27 -3.89 12.02
C PRO A 153 -5.28 -4.82 12.71
N LEU A 154 -5.61 -4.57 13.99
CA LEU A 154 -6.41 -5.48 14.82
C LEU A 154 -7.92 -5.14 14.83
N GLY A 155 -8.32 -3.98 14.33
CA GLY A 155 -9.73 -3.55 14.35
C GLY A 155 -10.11 -2.77 13.11
N ALA A 156 -11.16 -3.22 12.43
CA ALA A 156 -11.75 -2.47 11.34
C ALA A 156 -12.36 -1.16 11.88
N PRO A 157 -11.99 0.00 11.31
CA PRO A 157 -12.62 1.26 11.67
C PRO A 157 -14.08 1.31 11.19
N PRO A 158 -14.91 2.21 11.76
CA PRO A 158 -16.26 2.41 11.24
C PRO A 158 -16.24 2.79 9.75
N PRO A 159 -17.08 2.17 8.90
CA PRO A 159 -16.99 2.31 7.44
C PRO A 159 -17.34 3.73 6.93
N ASP A 160 -18.09 4.50 7.70
CA ASP A 160 -18.49 5.88 7.43
C ASP A 160 -17.48 6.92 7.95
N MET A 161 -16.52 6.52 8.79
CA MET A 161 -15.53 7.42 9.38
C MET A 161 -14.46 7.82 8.35
N ARG A 162 -14.10 9.11 8.35
CA ARG A 162 -12.97 9.64 7.58
C ARG A 162 -11.91 10.21 8.52
N TYR A 163 -10.77 9.53 8.60
CA TYR A 163 -9.62 9.95 9.38
C TYR A 163 -8.85 11.05 8.66
N GLY A 164 -8.41 12.04 9.40
CA GLY A 164 -7.56 13.13 8.91
C GLY A 164 -6.60 13.58 10.01
N THR A 165 -5.85 14.65 9.76
CA THR A 165 -4.90 15.19 10.75
C THR A 165 -5.59 15.91 11.90
N THR A 166 -6.77 16.49 11.68
CA THR A 166 -7.47 17.36 12.65
C THR A 166 -8.85 16.86 13.08
N GLY A 167 -9.49 15.98 12.31
CA GLY A 167 -10.89 15.56 12.56
C GLY A 167 -11.89 16.71 12.45
N SER A 168 -11.67 17.64 11.52
CA SER A 168 -12.51 18.84 11.34
C SER A 168 -13.95 18.47 10.97
N ALA A 169 -14.92 19.26 11.46
CA ALA A 169 -16.33 19.08 11.15
C ALA A 169 -16.58 19.13 9.63
N ALA A 170 -17.32 18.14 9.12
CA ALA A 170 -17.64 17.97 7.72
C ALA A 170 -19.05 17.34 7.58
N PRO A 171 -19.64 17.35 6.37
CA PRO A 171 -20.92 16.68 6.10
C PRO A 171 -20.92 15.16 6.28
N HIS A 172 -19.75 14.55 6.50
CA HIS A 172 -19.56 13.14 6.85
C HIS A 172 -18.75 13.03 8.15
N PRO A 173 -18.86 11.91 8.89
CA PRO A 173 -18.09 11.72 10.12
C PRO A 173 -16.58 11.82 9.88
N THR A 174 -15.90 12.56 10.75
CA THR A 174 -14.45 12.75 10.71
C THR A 174 -13.83 12.53 12.07
N MET A 175 -12.58 12.07 12.08
CA MET A 175 -11.81 11.86 13.30
C MET A 175 -10.33 12.17 13.06
N ALA A 176 -9.67 12.76 14.05
CA ALA A 176 -8.23 12.95 14.00
C ALA A 176 -7.52 11.60 14.18
N SER A 177 -6.49 11.34 13.38
CA SER A 177 -5.61 10.19 13.55
C SER A 177 -4.15 10.65 13.42
N PRO A 178 -3.30 10.42 14.44
CA PRO A 178 -1.87 10.75 14.39
C PRO A 178 -1.13 10.07 13.22
N VAL A 179 -1.65 8.93 12.76
CA VAL A 179 -1.09 8.17 11.63
C VAL A 179 -1.15 9.00 10.34
N MET A 180 -2.18 9.82 10.14
CA MET A 180 -2.36 10.62 8.91
C MET A 180 -1.23 11.64 8.69
N SER A 181 -0.60 12.11 9.76
CA SER A 181 0.53 13.05 9.72
C SER A 181 1.92 12.39 9.83
N SER A 182 1.99 11.06 9.84
CA SER A 182 3.23 10.30 10.07
C SER A 182 3.55 9.37 8.90
N SER A 183 4.84 9.11 8.64
CA SER A 183 5.28 8.09 7.67
C SER A 183 4.70 6.70 7.95
N VAL A 184 4.19 6.46 9.16
CA VAL A 184 3.45 5.23 9.52
C VAL A 184 2.22 4.99 8.63
N MET A 185 1.57 6.05 8.14
CA MET A 185 0.48 5.87 7.16
C MET A 185 0.98 5.08 5.94
N CYS A 186 2.11 5.54 5.38
CA CYS A 186 2.72 4.94 4.20
C CYS A 186 3.29 3.56 4.50
N SER A 187 3.86 3.35 5.69
CA SER A 187 4.47 2.07 6.09
C SER A 187 3.49 0.90 6.13
N GLN A 188 2.18 1.15 6.19
CA GLN A 188 1.17 0.08 6.12
C GLN A 188 1.21 -0.68 4.80
N CYS A 189 1.79 -0.10 3.75
CA CYS A 189 1.99 -0.72 2.43
C CYS A 189 3.44 -0.63 1.93
N HIS A 190 4.19 0.39 2.36
CA HIS A 190 5.56 0.69 1.94
C HIS A 190 6.65 0.18 2.91
N ALA A 191 6.31 -0.80 3.74
CA ALA A 191 7.24 -1.49 4.63
C ALA A 191 7.20 -3.01 4.37
N LEU A 192 8.07 -3.73 5.07
CA LEU A 192 7.97 -5.18 5.20
C LEU A 192 6.59 -5.54 5.77
N TRP A 193 5.80 -6.28 4.98
CA TRP A 193 4.44 -6.61 5.35
C TRP A 193 4.35 -8.05 5.87
N TYR A 194 3.58 -8.24 6.93
CA TYR A 194 3.33 -9.54 7.55
C TYR A 194 1.88 -9.97 7.34
N ALA A 195 1.72 -11.12 6.71
CA ALA A 195 0.46 -11.77 6.52
C ALA A 195 -0.10 -12.30 7.85
N LYS A 196 -1.42 -12.43 7.91
CA LYS A 196 -2.11 -13.02 9.07
C LYS A 196 -1.74 -14.49 9.31
N ASP A 197 -1.27 -15.19 8.28
CA ASP A 197 -0.77 -16.57 8.37
C ASP A 197 0.73 -16.65 8.75
N GLY A 198 1.36 -15.51 9.09
CA GLY A 198 2.74 -15.45 9.56
C GLY A 198 3.80 -15.38 8.46
N GLU A 199 3.42 -15.52 7.18
CA GLU A 199 4.32 -15.23 6.07
C GLU A 199 4.62 -13.73 6.01
N PHE A 200 5.83 -13.35 5.58
CA PHE A 200 6.17 -11.96 5.29
C PHE A 200 6.45 -11.78 3.80
N LEU A 201 6.18 -10.59 3.28
CA LEU A 201 6.44 -10.23 1.89
C LEU A 201 7.39 -9.03 1.81
N TYR A 202 8.52 -9.23 1.14
CA TYR A 202 9.44 -8.16 0.73
C TYR A 202 8.95 -7.47 -0.55
N CYS A 203 7.73 -6.93 -0.55
CA CYS A 203 7.23 -6.18 -1.70
C CYS A 203 7.95 -4.83 -1.86
N THR A 204 8.43 -4.26 -0.75
CA THR A 204 9.11 -2.96 -0.71
C THR A 204 9.83 -2.84 0.62
N THR A 205 10.95 -2.10 0.61
CA THR A 205 11.72 -1.78 1.82
C THR A 205 11.92 -0.28 2.00
N ILE A 206 11.08 0.53 1.33
CA ILE A 206 11.21 1.99 1.29
C ILE A 206 11.10 2.58 2.69
N PHE A 207 10.16 2.10 3.50
CA PHE A 207 10.02 2.59 4.86
C PHE A 207 11.24 2.22 5.71
N GLU A 208 11.72 0.97 5.64
CA GLU A 208 12.93 0.54 6.36
C GLU A 208 14.15 1.35 5.95
N SER A 209 14.34 1.59 4.65
CA SER A 209 15.47 2.39 4.15
C SER A 209 15.32 3.86 4.54
N HIS A 210 14.10 4.41 4.57
CA HIS A 210 13.84 5.74 5.13
C HIS A 210 14.16 5.82 6.62
N GLN A 211 13.75 4.84 7.41
CA GLN A 211 14.00 4.83 8.85
C GLN A 211 15.50 4.64 9.16
N ASN A 212 16.16 3.70 8.50
CA ASN A 212 17.53 3.32 8.85
C ASN A 212 18.57 4.25 8.23
N ALA A 213 18.40 4.66 6.97
CA ALA A 213 19.40 5.46 6.27
C ALA A 213 19.15 6.97 6.42
N TYR A 214 17.91 7.43 6.20
CA TYR A 214 17.63 8.87 6.22
C TYR A 214 17.38 9.39 7.64
N ARG A 215 16.42 8.81 8.36
CA ARG A 215 16.15 9.21 9.76
C ARG A 215 17.35 8.91 10.67
N GLY A 216 17.99 7.77 10.47
CA GLY A 216 19.22 7.39 11.20
C GLY A 216 20.39 8.36 10.99
N ALA A 217 20.47 9.03 9.83
CA ALA A 217 21.46 10.07 9.55
C ALA A 217 21.02 11.49 9.95
N GLY A 218 19.92 11.63 10.70
CA GLY A 218 19.41 12.93 11.17
C GLY A 218 18.39 13.60 10.25
N GLY A 219 17.90 12.91 9.22
CA GLY A 219 16.79 13.39 8.39
C GLY A 219 15.52 13.62 9.20
N THR A 220 14.81 14.71 8.92
CA THR A 220 13.66 15.16 9.73
C THR A 220 12.33 15.12 8.99
N GLN A 221 12.34 15.01 7.66
CA GLN A 221 11.13 14.99 6.84
C GLN A 221 10.42 13.64 6.94
N SER A 222 9.11 13.66 6.76
CA SER A 222 8.25 12.48 6.59
C SER A 222 8.07 12.13 5.10
N CYS A 223 7.47 10.97 4.82
CA CYS A 223 7.07 10.60 3.46
C CYS A 223 6.15 11.68 2.86
N GLN A 224 5.22 12.19 3.66
CA GLN A 224 4.27 13.23 3.25
C GLN A 224 4.94 14.57 2.96
N ASP A 225 5.98 14.95 3.70
CA ASP A 225 6.71 16.20 3.47
C ASP A 225 7.33 16.24 2.06
N CYS A 226 7.81 15.09 1.58
CA CYS A 226 8.39 14.98 0.24
C CYS A 226 7.35 14.66 -0.84
N HIS A 227 6.46 13.68 -0.62
CA HIS A 227 5.58 13.14 -1.66
C HIS A 227 4.17 13.76 -1.70
N MET A 228 3.76 14.54 -0.69
CA MET A 228 2.43 15.15 -0.62
C MET A 228 2.44 16.68 -0.49
N LYS A 229 3.25 17.25 0.40
CA LYS A 229 3.16 18.68 0.80
C LYS A 229 3.17 19.67 -0.38
N ALA A 230 4.04 19.46 -1.37
CA ALA A 230 4.15 20.29 -2.56
C ALA A 230 3.50 19.66 -3.81
N ARG A 231 2.92 18.47 -3.67
CA ARG A 231 2.54 17.58 -4.79
C ARG A 231 1.10 17.09 -4.70
N GLY A 232 0.39 17.45 -3.63
CA GLY A 232 -0.96 17.01 -3.36
C GLY A 232 -1.08 15.49 -3.30
N HIS A 233 -2.20 14.97 -3.79
CA HIS A 233 -2.50 13.53 -3.81
C HIS A 233 -2.06 12.87 -5.13
N THR A 234 -1.03 13.39 -5.79
CA THR A 234 -0.47 12.78 -7.02
C THR A 234 0.51 11.64 -6.74
N PHE A 235 1.11 11.63 -5.54
CA PHE A 235 2.03 10.61 -5.03
C PHE A 235 3.10 10.17 -6.05
N PRO A 236 3.89 11.09 -6.61
CA PRO A 236 4.82 10.73 -7.67
C PRO A 236 5.95 9.85 -7.12
N GLY A 237 6.42 8.93 -7.97
CA GLY A 237 7.53 8.01 -7.72
C GLY A 237 8.35 7.81 -8.99
N ALA A 238 8.84 6.59 -9.22
CA ALA A 238 9.75 6.27 -10.34
C ALA A 238 9.20 6.60 -11.75
N HIS A 239 7.88 6.65 -11.91
CA HIS A 239 7.22 7.02 -13.17
C HIS A 239 7.22 8.53 -13.45
N ASN A 240 7.71 9.35 -12.53
CA ASN A 240 7.94 10.78 -12.72
C ASN A 240 9.44 11.02 -12.89
N GLN A 241 9.88 11.18 -14.15
CA GLN A 241 11.31 11.36 -14.46
C GLN A 241 11.92 12.59 -13.78
N GLU A 242 11.15 13.66 -13.60
CA GLU A 242 11.62 14.86 -12.94
C GLU A 242 11.89 14.61 -11.46
N LEU A 243 11.01 13.87 -10.77
CA LEU A 243 11.25 13.43 -9.40
C LEU A 243 12.48 12.52 -9.29
N VAL A 244 12.65 11.60 -10.24
CA VAL A 244 13.83 10.70 -10.27
C VAL A 244 15.12 11.50 -10.40
N LYS A 245 15.15 12.52 -11.27
CA LYS A 245 16.30 13.42 -11.41
C LYS A 245 16.58 14.21 -10.14
N GLN A 246 15.55 14.68 -9.44
CA GLN A 246 15.70 15.38 -8.16
C GLN A 246 16.26 14.48 -7.04
N GLY A 247 16.01 13.17 -7.11
CA GLY A 247 16.49 12.19 -6.15
C GLY A 247 17.93 11.72 -6.37
N LEU A 248 18.59 12.13 -7.45
CA LEU A 248 19.94 11.68 -7.81
C LEU A 248 20.87 12.86 -8.05
N SER A 249 22.14 12.72 -7.65
CA SER A 249 23.22 13.57 -8.14
C SER A 249 24.13 12.79 -9.07
N LEU A 250 24.71 13.46 -10.06
CA LEU A 250 25.68 12.89 -10.98
C LEU A 250 26.85 13.87 -11.12
N SER A 251 28.06 13.45 -10.76
CA SER A 251 29.29 14.15 -11.09
C SER A 251 30.21 13.26 -11.91
N MET A 252 30.92 13.86 -12.85
CA MET A 252 31.85 13.16 -13.74
C MET A 252 33.15 13.94 -13.78
N GLU A 253 34.25 13.23 -13.53
CA GLU A 253 35.61 13.73 -13.68
C GLU A 253 36.35 12.87 -14.70
N ALA A 254 37.10 13.50 -15.60
CA ALA A 254 37.87 12.82 -16.62
C ALA A 254 39.31 13.35 -16.64
N VAL A 255 40.28 12.45 -16.44
CA VAL A 255 41.71 12.75 -16.44
C VAL A 255 42.38 12.03 -17.60
N GLY A 256 42.90 12.79 -18.57
CA GLY A 256 43.69 12.26 -19.67
C GLY A 256 45.12 11.95 -19.25
N PHE A 257 45.65 10.80 -19.68
CA PHE A 257 47.03 10.41 -19.43
C PHE A 257 47.64 9.67 -20.61
N LYS A 258 48.97 9.56 -20.63
CA LYS A 258 49.71 8.78 -21.63
C LYS A 258 50.13 7.46 -21.02
N GLU A 259 49.58 6.36 -21.51
CA GLU A 259 49.99 5.01 -21.12
C GLU A 259 51.19 4.58 -21.97
N ILE A 260 52.19 3.96 -21.34
CA ILE A 260 53.35 3.43 -22.06
C ILE A 260 52.90 2.15 -22.79
N ALA A 261 52.84 2.22 -24.12
CA ALA A 261 52.47 1.11 -24.99
C ALA A 261 53.69 0.32 -25.51
N GLY A 262 54.90 0.73 -25.10
CA GLY A 262 56.18 0.11 -25.46
C GLY A 262 57.33 1.13 -25.41
N PRO A 263 58.58 0.70 -25.67
CA PRO A 263 59.73 1.62 -25.71
C PRO A 263 59.50 2.76 -26.70
N GLY A 264 59.48 4.00 -26.19
CA GLY A 264 59.24 5.21 -26.99
C GLY A 264 57.82 5.36 -27.56
N LYS A 265 56.89 4.46 -27.21
CA LYS A 265 55.49 4.48 -27.70
C LYS A 265 54.54 4.82 -26.56
N TYR A 266 53.74 5.86 -26.75
CA TYR A 266 52.70 6.27 -25.82
C TYR A 266 51.33 6.16 -26.48
N ALA A 267 50.37 5.59 -25.78
CA ALA A 267 48.96 5.58 -26.17
C ALA A 267 48.18 6.60 -25.32
N PRO A 268 47.33 7.44 -25.92
CA PRO A 268 46.44 8.31 -25.15
C PRO A 268 45.38 7.46 -24.44
N ARG A 269 45.16 7.74 -23.15
CA ARG A 269 44.14 7.11 -22.31
C ARG A 269 43.42 8.18 -21.49
N ALA A 270 42.27 7.81 -20.94
CA ALA A 270 41.54 8.63 -19.99
C ALA A 270 41.04 7.75 -18.85
N MET A 271 41.15 8.25 -17.62
CA MET A 271 40.45 7.72 -16.46
C MET A 271 39.19 8.57 -16.28
N VAL A 272 38.03 7.93 -16.26
CA VAL A 272 36.74 8.59 -16.04
C VAL A 272 36.17 8.08 -14.72
N THR A 273 35.97 8.98 -13.78
CA THR A 273 35.30 8.73 -12.50
C THR A 273 33.89 9.29 -12.59
N ILE A 274 32.90 8.49 -12.22
CA ILE A 274 31.50 8.89 -12.18
C ILE A 274 30.99 8.64 -10.77
N ASP A 275 30.56 9.70 -10.09
CA ASP A 275 29.89 9.59 -8.80
C ASP A 275 28.38 9.76 -8.99
N VAL A 276 27.62 8.82 -8.44
CA VAL A 276 26.16 8.85 -8.41
C VAL A 276 25.72 8.91 -6.96
N GLY A 277 25.14 10.04 -6.55
CA GLY A 277 24.64 10.24 -5.20
C GLY A 277 23.14 10.01 -5.09
N ASN A 278 22.70 9.50 -3.94
CA ASN A 278 21.28 9.41 -3.59
C ASN A 278 20.90 10.60 -2.70
N LEU A 279 20.02 11.45 -3.22
CA LEU A 279 19.49 12.62 -2.53
C LEU A 279 18.11 12.37 -1.90
N ALA A 280 17.52 11.19 -2.14
CA ALA A 280 16.24 10.85 -1.55
C ALA A 280 16.37 10.36 -0.12
N GLY A 281 15.28 10.50 0.63
CA GLY A 281 15.16 10.05 2.00
C GLY A 281 14.98 8.53 2.14
N HIS A 282 15.32 7.73 1.14
CA HIS A 282 15.23 6.27 1.13
C HIS A 282 16.15 5.72 0.02
N ARG A 283 16.33 4.40 -0.06
CA ARG A 283 17.14 3.79 -1.13
C ARG A 283 16.50 4.03 -2.51
N ILE A 284 17.33 4.18 -3.55
CA ILE A 284 16.89 4.21 -4.96
C ILE A 284 17.73 3.22 -5.77
N PRO A 285 17.12 2.40 -6.65
CA PRO A 285 15.70 2.09 -6.69
C PRO A 285 15.29 1.24 -5.46
N ASP A 286 14.06 1.41 -5.01
CA ASP A 286 13.44 0.63 -3.93
C ASP A 286 11.91 0.63 -4.17
N GLY A 287 11.24 -0.40 -3.68
CA GLY A 287 9.86 -0.74 -4.05
C GLY A 287 9.73 -1.15 -5.51
#